data_AF-G2LK39-F1
#
_entry.id   AF-G2LK39-F1
#
_cell.length_a   1.000
_cell.length_b   1.000
_cell.length_c   1.000
_cell.angle_alpha   90.00
_cell.angle_beta   90.00
_cell.angle_gamma   90.00
#
_symmetry.space_group_name_H-M   'P 1'
#
loop_
_entity.id
_entity.type
_entity.pdbx_description
1 polymer ?
#
loop_
_entity_poly.entity_id
_entity_poly.type
_entity_poly.pdbx_seq_one_letter_code
_entity_poly.pdbx_strand_id
1 'polypeptide(L)'
;MEFTSGDLLKCEAEALVNTVNCVGVMGRGIALHFRQAFPENFKAYEAACQREAVQPGRMFVFETGQLTPPRFIINFPTKRHWRSKSRIEDIEAGLGDLVKVIRDRNIRSIAIPPLGCGLGGLDWNDVRPRIEQALASLTDVHVLIFEPDGAPTTDRMPHAREVPTMTTGRAAMVRLMQRYLDGLPDSFITLLEAHRLMYFMQAAGEPLRLNYVRHHYGPYAENLHHVLRAVEGYLIAGYADGGDRANKPLRLVPGAIEEATDFLDRHPESRARLERVSRLIEGFESSDGLGLLSTVHWVMTQEGAHHPDDVVARVHAWNPPKRCRFSPEQMEAAIRRLQEQQWIEAGCQPHVGPHVGNGEEAPGEAASPTTALTPDEKSLAQDWLRPGEDEAGTHLDCLASYQPQTELGRKLMELRQAYIAQGGQLLSADEVCAEICARRGGVGDA
;
A
#
# COMPACT_ATOMS: atom_id res chain seq x y z
N MET A 1 -10.63 8.02 39.07
CA MET A 1 -9.84 8.12 37.83
C MET A 1 -8.65 7.20 37.96
N GLU A 2 -8.40 6.39 36.94
CA GLU A 2 -7.33 5.39 36.88
C GLU A 2 -6.53 5.59 35.58
N PHE A 3 -5.20 5.44 35.66
CA PHE A 3 -4.32 5.42 34.50
C PHE A 3 -3.99 3.98 34.16
N THR A 4 -4.11 3.61 32.90
CA THR A 4 -3.95 2.24 32.43
C THR A 4 -3.30 2.18 31.05
N SER A 5 -2.96 0.97 30.62
CA SER A 5 -2.35 0.70 29.32
C SER A 5 -3.02 -0.52 28.67
N GLY A 6 -2.86 -0.67 27.36
CA GLY A 6 -3.43 -1.77 26.59
C GLY A 6 -4.46 -1.31 25.55
N ASP A 7 -5.34 -2.22 25.15
CA ASP A 7 -6.29 -1.99 24.06
C ASP A 7 -7.59 -1.36 24.57
N LEU A 8 -7.79 -0.07 24.27
CA LEU A 8 -8.98 0.70 24.65
C LEU A 8 -10.28 0.05 24.16
N LEU A 9 -10.27 -0.61 22.99
CA LEU A 9 -11.48 -1.21 22.41
C LEU A 9 -11.97 -2.44 23.18
N LYS A 10 -11.10 -3.04 24.01
CA LYS A 10 -11.44 -4.17 24.87
C LYS A 10 -11.93 -3.74 26.25
N CYS A 11 -11.98 -2.44 26.52
CA CYS A 11 -12.42 -1.91 27.79
C CYS A 11 -13.93 -2.07 27.96
N GLU A 12 -14.38 -2.64 29.07
CA GLU A 12 -15.80 -2.80 29.42
C GLU A 12 -16.41 -1.51 30.01
N ALA A 13 -16.00 -0.35 29.52
CA ALA A 13 -16.56 0.94 29.93
C ALA A 13 -17.86 1.24 29.16
N GLU A 14 -18.81 1.92 29.80
CA GLU A 14 -20.08 2.30 29.17
C GLU A 14 -19.87 3.20 27.94
N ALA A 15 -18.84 4.03 27.97
CA ALA A 15 -18.44 4.89 26.86
C ALA A 15 -16.97 4.72 26.48
N LEU A 16 -16.70 4.67 25.18
CA LEU A 16 -15.34 4.71 24.63
C LEU A 16 -15.13 6.01 23.85
N VAL A 17 -14.02 6.69 24.10
CA VAL A 17 -13.65 7.91 23.37
C VAL A 17 -12.81 7.56 22.14
N ASN A 18 -13.25 8.03 20.97
CA ASN A 18 -12.54 7.93 19.71
C ASN A 18 -12.00 9.29 19.30
N THR A 19 -10.70 9.45 19.08
CA THR A 19 -10.14 10.72 18.58
C THR A 19 -10.32 10.84 17.07
N VAL A 20 -11.08 11.82 16.61
CA VAL A 20 -11.44 12.01 15.20
C VAL A 20 -10.98 13.37 14.66
N ASN A 21 -11.13 13.55 13.35
CA ASN A 21 -11.08 14.86 12.70
C ASN A 21 -12.50 15.36 12.37
N CYS A 22 -12.63 16.55 11.76
CA CYS A 22 -13.92 17.11 11.37
C CYS A 22 -14.32 16.83 9.91
N VAL A 23 -13.48 16.15 9.11
CA VAL A 23 -13.70 15.96 7.66
C VAL A 23 -14.09 14.53 7.27
N GLY A 24 -14.54 13.71 8.22
CA GLY A 24 -15.16 12.41 7.93
C GLY A 24 -14.18 11.26 7.67
N VAL A 25 -12.88 11.42 7.94
CA VAL A 25 -11.88 10.39 7.60
C VAL A 25 -11.40 9.62 8.83
N MET A 26 -11.66 8.32 8.92
CA MET A 26 -11.08 7.43 9.97
C MET A 26 -10.02 6.48 9.38
N GLY A 27 -8.95 7.05 8.85
CA GLY A 27 -7.96 6.30 8.07
C GLY A 27 -6.80 5.69 8.86
N ARG A 28 -6.54 6.12 10.11
CA ARG A 28 -5.32 5.78 10.86
C ARG A 28 -5.49 5.81 12.38
N GLY A 29 -4.52 5.22 13.08
CA GLY A 29 -4.43 5.24 14.54
C GLY A 29 -5.67 4.60 15.17
N ILE A 30 -6.03 5.06 16.37
CA ILE A 30 -7.19 4.52 17.09
C ILE A 30 -8.49 4.67 16.28
N ALA A 31 -8.64 5.75 15.50
CA ALA A 31 -9.83 5.98 14.68
C ALA A 31 -10.04 4.88 13.62
N LEU A 32 -8.97 4.34 13.04
CA LEU A 32 -9.08 3.22 12.10
C LEU A 32 -9.63 1.97 12.80
N HIS A 33 -9.15 1.66 14.01
CA HIS A 33 -9.63 0.52 14.77
C HIS A 33 -11.10 0.72 15.18
N PHE A 34 -11.51 1.94 15.57
CA PHE A 34 -12.92 2.26 15.80
C PHE A 34 -13.78 2.08 14.55
N ARG A 35 -13.30 2.44 13.36
CA ARG A 35 -14.03 2.21 12.10
C ARG A 35 -14.22 0.71 11.83
N GLN A 36 -13.21 -0.10 12.11
CA GLN A 36 -13.28 -1.56 11.93
C GLN A 36 -14.20 -2.22 12.95
N ALA A 37 -14.11 -1.81 14.22
CA ALA A 37 -14.91 -2.37 15.31
C ALA A 37 -16.37 -1.89 15.32
N PHE A 38 -16.63 -0.64 14.89
CA PHE A 38 -17.94 0.01 14.93
C PHE A 38 -18.25 0.67 13.57
N PRO A 39 -18.54 -0.10 12.52
CA PRO A 39 -18.78 0.44 11.18
C PRO A 39 -20.01 1.38 11.11
N GLU A 40 -21.05 1.11 11.91
CA GLU A 40 -22.24 1.98 11.97
C GLU A 40 -21.95 3.34 12.63
N ASN A 41 -21.05 3.37 13.63
CA ASN A 41 -20.53 4.63 14.18
C ASN A 41 -19.82 5.44 13.09
N PHE A 42 -19.00 4.78 12.26
CA PHE A 42 -18.28 5.46 11.18
C PHE A 42 -19.24 6.05 10.14
N LYS A 43 -20.24 5.30 9.68
CA LYS A 43 -21.27 5.81 8.74
C LYS A 43 -21.99 7.03 9.30
N ALA A 44 -22.40 6.97 10.59
CA ALA A 44 -23.08 8.08 11.24
C ALA A 44 -22.17 9.31 11.39
N TYR A 45 -20.90 9.10 11.75
CA TYR A 45 -19.88 10.14 11.86
C TYR A 45 -19.58 10.79 10.51
N GLU A 46 -19.40 10.01 9.44
CA GLU A 46 -19.12 10.52 8.09
C GLU A 46 -20.26 11.42 7.60
N ALA A 47 -21.51 10.96 7.75
CA ALA A 47 -22.70 11.76 7.43
C ALA A 47 -22.82 13.02 8.31
N ALA A 48 -22.38 12.97 9.57
CA ALA A 48 -22.33 14.16 10.44
C ALA A 48 -21.27 15.16 9.99
N CYS A 49 -20.09 14.69 9.55
CA CYS A 49 -19.04 15.54 8.98
C CYS A 49 -19.47 16.21 7.67
N GLN A 50 -20.16 15.48 6.78
CA GLN A 50 -20.71 16.05 5.54
C GLN A 50 -21.72 17.18 5.79
N ARG A 51 -22.38 17.17 6.95
CA ARG A 51 -23.32 18.21 7.41
C ARG A 51 -22.66 19.25 8.31
N GLU A 52 -21.33 19.27 8.41
CA GLU A 52 -20.54 20.16 9.27
C GLU A 52 -20.95 20.14 10.76
N ALA A 53 -21.58 19.04 11.20
CA ALA A 53 -22.07 18.89 12.57
C ALA A 53 -20.97 18.51 13.55
N VAL A 54 -19.82 18.04 13.05
CA VAL A 54 -18.64 17.68 13.83
C VAL A 54 -17.64 18.84 13.78
N GLN A 55 -17.43 19.50 14.92
CA GLN A 55 -16.56 20.67 15.04
C GLN A 55 -15.68 20.56 16.29
N PRO A 56 -14.49 21.19 16.34
CA PRO A 56 -13.71 21.24 17.57
C PRO A 56 -14.55 21.78 18.73
N GLY A 57 -14.37 21.21 19.92
CA GLY A 57 -15.17 21.56 21.08
C GLY A 57 -16.58 20.98 21.10
N ARG A 58 -16.97 20.14 20.14
CA ARG A 58 -18.28 19.48 20.11
C ARG A 58 -18.14 17.98 19.86
N MET A 59 -18.49 17.17 20.84
CA MET A 59 -18.48 15.72 20.77
C MET A 59 -19.58 15.23 19.82
N PHE A 60 -19.25 14.26 18.99
CA PHE A 60 -20.24 13.51 18.22
C PHE A 60 -20.45 12.14 18.88
N VAL A 61 -21.63 11.96 19.49
CA VAL A 61 -21.96 10.76 20.25
C VAL A 61 -22.80 9.82 19.40
N PHE A 62 -22.37 8.56 19.33
CA PHE A 62 -23.10 7.48 18.70
C PHE A 62 -23.55 6.46 19.76
N GLU A 63 -24.82 6.08 19.72
CA GLU A 63 -25.37 5.02 20.59
C GLU A 63 -25.27 3.68 19.86
N THR A 64 -24.62 2.70 20.49
CA THR A 64 -24.36 1.41 19.84
C THR A 64 -25.60 0.52 19.75
N GLY A 65 -26.62 0.80 20.58
CA GLY A 65 -27.81 -0.05 20.72
C GLY A 65 -27.54 -1.40 21.39
N GLN A 66 -26.33 -1.62 21.92
CA GLN A 66 -25.94 -2.88 22.55
C GLN A 66 -26.45 -2.96 23.99
N LEU A 67 -26.81 -4.18 24.41
CA LEU A 67 -27.22 -4.47 25.80
C LEU A 67 -26.02 -4.48 26.77
N THR A 68 -24.84 -4.80 26.25
CA THR A 68 -23.57 -4.78 26.98
C THR A 68 -22.75 -3.55 26.59
N PRO A 69 -21.82 -3.10 27.45
CA PRO A 69 -20.85 -2.07 27.08
C PRO A 69 -20.03 -2.45 25.83
N PRO A 70 -19.60 -1.45 25.03
CA PRO A 70 -19.87 -0.03 25.22
C PRO A 70 -21.24 0.37 24.66
N ARG A 71 -21.98 1.17 25.42
CA ARG A 71 -23.29 1.74 25.02
C ARG A 71 -23.12 3.00 24.17
N PHE A 72 -22.00 3.71 24.36
CA PHE A 72 -21.70 4.96 23.66
C PHE A 72 -20.31 4.94 23.04
N ILE A 73 -20.21 5.43 21.81
CA ILE A 73 -18.95 5.84 21.19
C ILE A 73 -18.94 7.36 21.13
N ILE A 74 -17.98 8.00 21.79
CA ILE A 74 -17.84 9.45 21.82
C ILE A 74 -16.70 9.84 20.88
N ASN A 75 -17.07 10.36 19.71
CA ASN A 75 -16.10 10.84 18.73
C ASN A 75 -15.67 12.26 19.12
N PHE A 76 -14.44 12.36 19.63
CA PHE A 76 -13.80 13.57 20.12
C PHE A 76 -12.99 14.24 19.00
N PRO A 77 -13.41 15.41 18.48
CA PRO A 77 -12.68 16.08 17.40
C PRO A 77 -11.40 16.70 17.92
N THR A 78 -10.27 16.05 17.66
CA THR A 78 -8.93 16.51 18.06
C THR A 78 -8.19 17.23 16.94
N LYS A 79 -8.76 17.23 15.73
CA LYS A 79 -8.19 17.83 14.53
C LYS A 79 -9.30 18.41 13.65
N ARG A 80 -9.06 19.58 13.07
CA ARG A 80 -9.98 20.16 12.06
C ARG A 80 -9.90 19.37 10.76
N HIS A 81 -8.68 19.14 10.28
CA HIS A 81 -8.39 18.30 9.13
C HIS A 81 -7.40 17.22 9.55
N TRP A 82 -7.50 15.99 9.03
CA TRP A 82 -6.62 14.88 9.44
C TRP A 82 -5.12 15.14 9.16
N ARG A 83 -4.82 15.98 8.16
CA ARG A 83 -3.47 16.51 7.82
C ARG A 83 -2.89 17.46 8.87
N SER A 84 -3.73 18.13 9.67
CA SER A 84 -3.26 19.13 10.63
C SER A 84 -2.77 18.46 11.92
N LYS A 85 -1.87 19.13 12.64
CA LYS A 85 -1.59 18.81 14.04
C LYS A 85 -2.82 19.08 14.90
N SER A 86 -2.93 18.37 16.01
CA SER A 86 -3.90 18.69 17.05
C SER A 86 -3.49 19.99 17.74
N ARG A 87 -4.47 20.73 18.24
CA ARG A 87 -4.23 21.97 18.97
C ARG A 87 -4.72 21.81 20.40
N ILE A 88 -3.95 22.34 21.35
CA ILE A 88 -4.31 22.22 22.77
C ILE A 88 -5.65 22.92 23.08
N GLU A 89 -5.94 24.03 22.40
CA GLU A 89 -7.23 24.75 22.48
C GLU A 89 -8.43 23.88 22.08
N ASP A 90 -8.27 23.04 21.04
CA ASP A 90 -9.33 22.14 20.58
C ASP A 90 -9.56 21.00 21.60
N ILE A 91 -8.51 20.57 22.33
CA ILE A 91 -8.61 19.58 23.41
C ILE A 91 -9.31 20.18 24.63
N GLU A 92 -8.93 21.37 25.08
CA GLU A 92 -9.56 22.05 26.22
C GLU A 92 -11.05 22.29 25.97
N ALA A 93 -11.41 22.81 24.79
CA ALA A 93 -12.80 22.99 24.40
C ALA A 93 -13.55 21.65 24.35
N GLY A 94 -12.93 20.62 23.77
CA GLY A 94 -13.54 19.29 23.67
C GLY A 94 -13.75 18.61 25.01
N LEU A 95 -12.85 18.82 25.98
CA LEU A 95 -13.00 18.31 27.35
C LEU A 95 -14.18 18.95 28.07
N GLY A 96 -14.43 20.25 27.85
CA GLY A 96 -15.61 20.93 28.38
C GLY A 96 -16.92 20.29 27.90
N ASP A 97 -17.03 20.01 26.60
CA ASP A 97 -18.21 19.35 26.03
C ASP A 97 -18.29 17.86 26.40
N LEU A 98 -17.15 17.18 26.55
CA LEU A 98 -17.11 15.80 27.04
C LEU A 98 -17.73 15.67 28.44
N VAL A 99 -17.40 16.59 29.36
CA VAL A 99 -17.99 16.62 30.71
C VAL A 99 -19.51 16.80 30.64
N LYS A 100 -19.98 17.67 29.74
CA LYS A 100 -21.41 17.87 29.51
C LYS A 100 -22.08 16.59 29.00
N VAL A 101 -21.50 15.95 27.98
CA VAL A 101 -22.01 14.68 27.43
C VAL A 101 -22.09 13.59 28.51
N ILE A 102 -21.08 13.47 29.36
CA ILE A 102 -21.06 12.49 30.45
C ILE A 102 -22.23 12.69 31.40
N ARG A 103 -22.50 13.95 31.80
CA ARG A 103 -23.63 14.29 32.68
C ARG A 103 -24.97 14.09 31.99
N ASP A 104 -25.15 14.65 30.80
CA ASP A 104 -26.42 14.62 30.06
C ASP A 104 -26.88 13.18 29.77
N ARG A 105 -25.92 12.27 29.55
CA ARG A 105 -26.19 10.85 29.25
C ARG A 105 -26.04 9.92 30.46
N ASN A 106 -25.78 10.46 31.64
CA ASN A 106 -25.57 9.70 32.89
C ASN A 106 -24.55 8.56 32.75
N ILE A 107 -23.43 8.82 32.04
CA ILE A 107 -22.39 7.82 31.80
C ILE A 107 -21.64 7.53 33.11
N ARG A 108 -21.58 6.25 33.52
CA ARG A 108 -20.96 5.81 34.77
C ARG A 108 -19.53 5.33 34.62
N SER A 109 -19.11 4.93 33.42
CA SER A 109 -17.72 4.58 33.14
C SER A 109 -17.30 4.99 31.73
N ILE A 110 -16.08 5.52 31.60
CA ILE A 110 -15.55 6.03 30.33
C ILE A 110 -14.07 5.70 30.17
N ALA A 111 -13.70 5.23 28.98
CA ALA A 111 -12.31 5.02 28.58
C ALA A 111 -11.85 6.11 27.61
N ILE A 112 -10.72 6.75 27.93
CA ILE A 112 -10.21 7.92 27.21
C ILE A 112 -8.77 7.64 26.72
N PRO A 113 -8.49 7.74 25.41
CA PRO A 113 -7.14 7.60 24.86
C PRO A 113 -6.30 8.87 25.10
N PRO A 114 -4.99 8.85 24.82
CA PRO A 114 -4.16 10.04 24.92
C PRO A 114 -4.52 11.06 23.81
N LEU A 115 -5.37 12.02 24.16
CA LEU A 115 -6.02 12.94 23.24
C LEU A 115 -4.99 13.77 22.45
N GLY A 116 -4.91 13.57 21.14
CA GLY A 116 -4.04 14.36 20.26
C GLY A 116 -2.52 14.14 20.44
N CYS A 117 -2.07 13.19 21.28
CA CYS A 117 -0.63 13.06 21.60
C CYS A 117 0.19 12.21 20.61
N GLY A 118 -0.44 11.22 19.97
CA GLY A 118 0.22 10.40 18.93
C GLY A 118 0.29 11.14 17.59
N LEU A 119 -0.61 10.79 16.66
CA LEU A 119 -0.66 11.41 15.33
C LEU A 119 -1.04 12.89 15.35
N GLY A 120 -1.54 13.40 16.48
CA GLY A 120 -1.81 14.82 16.69
C GLY A 120 -0.58 15.64 17.08
N GLY A 121 0.47 15.00 17.62
CA GLY A 121 1.74 15.63 17.96
C GLY A 121 1.72 16.55 19.19
N LEU A 122 0.72 16.45 20.06
CA LEU A 122 0.72 17.13 21.37
C LEU A 122 1.60 16.35 22.38
N ASP A 123 2.18 17.05 23.34
CA ASP A 123 2.89 16.42 24.45
C ASP A 123 1.88 15.85 25.47
N TRP A 124 2.07 14.58 25.87
CA TRP A 124 1.25 13.95 26.91
C TRP A 124 1.32 14.70 28.24
N ASN A 125 2.49 15.26 28.57
CA ASN A 125 2.67 16.03 29.80
C ASN A 125 1.88 17.35 29.80
N ASP A 126 1.52 17.87 28.62
CA ASP A 126 0.65 19.04 28.49
C ASP A 126 -0.84 18.63 28.49
N VAL A 127 -1.17 17.51 27.87
CA VAL A 127 -2.57 17.06 27.70
C VAL A 127 -3.11 16.43 28.99
N ARG A 128 -2.32 15.60 29.68
CA ARG A 128 -2.74 14.88 30.88
C ARG A 128 -3.31 15.81 31.97
N PRO A 129 -2.64 16.90 32.39
CA PRO A 129 -3.17 17.78 33.43
C PRO A 129 -4.53 18.39 33.07
N ARG A 130 -4.80 18.61 31.78
CA ARG A 130 -6.08 19.14 31.30
C ARG A 130 -7.20 18.12 31.40
N ILE A 131 -6.92 16.85 31.08
CA ILE A 131 -7.87 15.76 31.26
C ILE A 131 -8.20 15.60 32.75
N GLU A 132 -7.17 15.56 33.61
CA GLU A 132 -7.33 15.48 35.07
C GLU A 132 -8.18 16.64 35.59
N GLN A 133 -7.85 17.88 35.22
CA GLN A 133 -8.56 19.08 35.66
C GLN A 133 -10.02 19.10 35.20
N ALA A 134 -10.30 18.79 33.93
CA ALA A 134 -11.65 18.82 33.39
C ALA A 134 -12.57 17.77 34.05
N LEU A 135 -12.02 16.57 34.29
CA LEU A 135 -12.80 15.44 34.81
C LEU A 135 -12.79 15.35 36.35
N ALA A 136 -12.01 16.18 37.05
CA ALA A 136 -11.93 16.20 38.51
C ALA A 136 -13.28 16.37 39.20
N SER A 137 -14.23 17.07 38.56
CA SER A 137 -15.58 17.28 39.10
C SER A 137 -16.55 16.10 38.93
N LEU A 138 -16.14 15.03 38.25
CA LEU A 138 -16.95 13.83 37.99
C LEU A 138 -16.59 12.73 39.01
N THR A 139 -17.05 12.90 40.25
CA THR A 139 -16.71 11.98 41.35
C THR A 139 -17.47 10.66 41.32
N ASP A 140 -18.57 10.59 40.56
CA ASP A 140 -19.46 9.43 40.42
C ASP A 140 -19.28 8.67 39.10
N VAL A 141 -18.17 8.94 38.38
CA VAL A 141 -17.84 8.33 37.09
C VAL A 141 -16.48 7.62 37.17
N HIS A 142 -16.45 6.36 36.77
CA HIS A 142 -15.21 5.61 36.64
C HIS A 142 -14.48 5.99 35.34
N VAL A 143 -13.50 6.88 35.46
CA VAL A 143 -12.68 7.35 34.34
C VAL A 143 -11.41 6.52 34.22
N LEU A 144 -11.23 5.85 33.08
CA LEU A 144 -10.04 5.09 32.68
C LEU A 144 -9.28 5.88 31.62
N ILE A 145 -8.06 6.30 31.92
CA ILE A 145 -7.20 7.05 31.00
C ILE A 145 -6.12 6.11 30.48
N PHE A 146 -6.12 5.88 29.17
CA PHE A 146 -5.10 5.11 28.49
C PHE A 146 -3.89 5.99 28.22
N GLU A 147 -2.73 5.51 28.64
CA GLU A 147 -1.46 6.18 28.38
C GLU A 147 -0.90 5.79 27.00
N PRO A 148 -0.08 6.65 26.36
CA PRO A 148 0.62 6.28 25.13
C PRO A 148 1.50 5.04 25.35
N ASP A 149 1.55 4.13 24.36
CA ASP A 149 2.48 2.99 24.39
C ASP A 149 3.92 3.47 24.63
N GLY A 150 4.48 3.14 25.80
CA GLY A 150 5.83 3.53 26.18
C GLY A 150 5.95 4.65 27.22
N ALA A 151 4.93 4.96 28.02
CA ALA A 151 5.11 5.78 29.23
C ALA A 151 5.75 4.94 30.35
N PRO A 152 7.04 5.15 30.72
CA PRO A 152 7.59 4.55 31.93
C PRO A 152 7.14 5.38 33.13
N THR A 153 6.76 4.71 34.22
CA THR A 153 6.82 5.31 35.56
C THR A 153 8.26 5.74 35.81
N THR A 154 8.51 7.05 35.70
CA THR A 154 9.73 7.76 36.14
C THR A 154 11.06 7.25 35.57
N ASP A 155 11.86 8.21 35.10
CA ASP A 155 13.23 8.08 34.59
C ASP A 155 13.46 7.40 33.23
N ARG A 156 13.91 8.26 32.30
CA ARG A 156 14.67 8.00 31.05
C ARG A 156 13.90 7.50 29.82
N MET A 157 13.56 8.47 28.96
CA MET A 157 13.47 8.34 27.49
C MET A 157 14.70 7.65 26.89
N PRO A 158 14.57 6.88 25.78
CA PRO A 158 14.29 7.38 24.41
C PRO A 158 13.29 6.50 23.60
N HIS A 159 12.51 6.89 22.58
CA HIS A 159 12.27 8.07 21.74
C HIS A 159 10.80 7.99 21.26
N ALA A 160 10.07 9.11 21.21
CA ALA A 160 8.91 9.23 20.33
C ALA A 160 9.38 9.03 18.88
N ARG A 161 8.68 8.25 18.04
CA ARG A 161 9.02 8.13 16.62
C ARG A 161 8.91 9.51 15.97
N GLU A 162 10.05 10.09 15.63
CA GLU A 162 10.12 11.36 14.90
C GLU A 162 9.38 11.22 13.56
N VAL A 163 8.67 12.29 13.17
CA VAL A 163 8.03 12.35 11.86
C VAL A 163 9.11 12.16 10.80
N PRO A 164 9.00 11.16 9.91
CA PRO A 164 10.02 10.89 8.91
C PRO A 164 10.15 12.09 7.98
N THR A 165 11.37 12.61 7.86
CA THR A 165 11.69 13.71 6.95
C THR A 165 11.48 13.32 5.48
N MET A 166 10.90 14.20 4.67
CA MET A 166 10.84 13.93 3.23
C MET A 166 12.26 13.90 2.62
N THR A 167 12.53 12.90 1.78
CA THR A 167 13.78 12.76 1.02
C THR A 167 13.45 12.54 -0.45
N THR A 168 14.42 12.73 -1.35
CA THR A 168 14.20 12.50 -2.79
C THR A 168 13.72 11.08 -3.08
N GLY A 169 14.29 10.06 -2.42
CA GLY A 169 13.86 8.67 -2.53
C GLY A 169 12.45 8.40 -2.01
N ARG A 170 12.06 9.02 -0.88
CA ARG A 170 10.70 8.91 -0.31
C ARG A 170 9.67 9.60 -1.20
N ALA A 171 9.99 10.78 -1.72
CA ALA A 171 9.12 11.51 -2.63
C ALA A 171 8.95 10.78 -3.97
N ALA A 172 10.05 10.23 -4.51
CA ALA A 172 10.01 9.42 -5.72
C ALA A 172 9.16 8.16 -5.54
N MET A 173 9.31 7.45 -4.41
CA MET A 173 8.49 6.29 -4.08
C MET A 173 7.00 6.63 -4.13
N VAL A 174 6.57 7.68 -3.42
CA VAL A 174 5.16 8.11 -3.38
C VAL A 174 4.64 8.44 -4.78
N ARG A 175 5.40 9.24 -5.55
CA ARG A 175 4.97 9.66 -6.89
C ARG A 175 4.98 8.53 -7.91
N LEU A 176 5.88 7.54 -7.79
CA LEU A 176 5.86 6.33 -8.63
C LEU A 176 4.68 5.44 -8.29
N MET A 177 4.39 5.23 -7.00
CA MET A 177 3.21 4.48 -6.58
C MET A 177 1.91 5.16 -7.07
N GLN A 178 1.85 6.50 -7.02
CA GLN A 178 0.72 7.26 -7.56
C GLN A 178 0.56 6.99 -9.06
N ARG A 179 1.62 7.17 -9.86
CA ARG A 179 1.55 6.99 -11.32
C ARG A 179 1.18 5.58 -11.73
N TYR A 180 1.67 4.59 -10.99
CA TYR A 180 1.29 3.20 -11.17
C TYR A 180 -0.23 3.01 -10.96
N LEU A 181 -0.79 3.61 -9.90
CA LEU A 181 -2.23 3.55 -9.62
C LEU A 181 -3.06 4.34 -10.66
N ASP A 182 -2.57 5.49 -11.12
CA ASP A 182 -3.25 6.32 -12.13
C ASP A 182 -3.30 5.62 -13.50
N GLY A 183 -2.36 4.71 -13.79
CA GLY A 183 -2.29 3.95 -15.05
C GLY A 183 -3.27 2.78 -15.15
N LEU A 184 -3.94 2.38 -14.06
CA LEU A 184 -4.82 1.22 -14.01
C LEU A 184 -6.12 1.52 -13.22
N PRO A 185 -7.30 1.58 -13.86
CA PRO A 185 -8.56 1.75 -13.14
C PRO A 185 -8.80 0.60 -12.15
N ASP A 186 -9.29 0.93 -10.95
CA ASP A 186 -9.61 0.00 -9.85
C ASP A 186 -8.45 -0.89 -9.34
N SER A 187 -7.22 -0.48 -9.63
CA SER A 187 -6.02 -1.23 -9.24
C SER A 187 -5.52 -0.86 -7.85
N PHE A 188 -4.88 -1.84 -7.20
CA PHE A 188 -4.11 -1.65 -5.98
C PHE A 188 -2.64 -1.94 -6.26
N ILE A 189 -1.76 -1.31 -5.48
CA ILE A 189 -0.33 -1.57 -5.55
C ILE A 189 0.07 -2.51 -4.42
N THR A 190 0.90 -3.52 -4.69
CA THR A 190 1.44 -4.40 -3.66
C THR A 190 2.87 -4.06 -3.28
N LEU A 191 3.35 -4.68 -2.20
CA LEU A 191 4.76 -4.62 -1.81
C LEU A 191 5.70 -5.00 -2.98
N LEU A 192 5.31 -5.98 -3.78
CA LEU A 192 6.13 -6.44 -4.89
C LEU A 192 6.29 -5.39 -6.00
N GLU A 193 5.22 -4.68 -6.36
CA GLU A 193 5.32 -3.56 -7.30
C GLU A 193 6.12 -2.40 -6.72
N ALA A 194 5.95 -2.09 -5.42
CA ALA A 194 6.77 -1.07 -4.77
C ALA A 194 8.27 -1.40 -4.84
N HIS A 195 8.67 -2.65 -4.64
CA HIS A 195 10.06 -3.08 -4.83
C HIS A 195 10.55 -2.85 -6.27
N ARG A 196 9.73 -3.18 -7.28
CA ARG A 196 10.11 -3.05 -8.69
C ARG A 196 10.20 -1.59 -9.14
N LEU A 197 9.28 -0.74 -8.68
CA LEU A 197 9.35 0.71 -8.92
C LEU A 197 10.61 1.32 -8.30
N MET A 198 10.93 0.93 -7.06
CA MET A 198 12.16 1.39 -6.39
C MET A 198 13.44 0.82 -7.00
N TYR A 199 13.37 -0.36 -7.63
CA TYR A 199 14.48 -0.93 -8.39
C TYR A 199 14.80 -0.05 -9.59
N PHE A 200 13.78 0.29 -10.39
CA PHE A 200 13.96 1.18 -11.54
C PHE A 200 14.37 2.59 -11.13
N MET A 201 13.87 3.11 -10.00
CA MET A 201 14.32 4.41 -9.50
C MET A 201 15.82 4.41 -9.18
N GLN A 202 16.35 3.34 -8.57
CA GLN A 202 17.79 3.22 -8.32
C GLN A 202 18.58 3.03 -9.62
N ALA A 203 18.09 2.20 -10.53
CA ALA A 203 18.72 1.99 -11.84
C ALA A 203 18.71 3.26 -12.72
N ALA A 204 17.74 4.16 -12.53
CA ALA A 204 17.73 5.49 -13.16
C ALA A 204 18.79 6.46 -12.58
N GLY A 205 19.53 6.05 -11.54
CA GLY A 205 20.62 6.82 -10.94
C GLY A 205 20.21 7.62 -9.69
N GLU A 206 19.03 7.38 -9.12
CA GLU A 206 18.69 7.98 -7.83
C GLU A 206 19.59 7.36 -6.76
N PRO A 207 20.22 8.14 -5.86
CA PRO A 207 21.20 7.67 -4.88
C PRO A 207 20.54 6.92 -3.71
N LEU A 208 19.73 5.92 -4.05
CA LEU A 208 19.15 4.96 -3.14
C LEU A 208 20.26 3.99 -2.72
N ARG A 209 20.26 3.62 -1.44
CA ARG A 209 21.21 2.65 -0.88
C ARG A 209 20.54 1.28 -0.75
N LEU A 210 19.79 0.85 -1.77
CA LEU A 210 19.07 -0.43 -1.76
C LEU A 210 19.95 -1.53 -2.32
N ASN A 211 20.03 -2.65 -1.59
CA ASN A 211 20.90 -3.77 -1.95
C ASN A 211 20.09 -4.80 -2.73
N TYR A 212 19.95 -4.62 -4.03
CA TYR A 212 19.19 -5.54 -4.88
C TYR A 212 19.95 -6.83 -5.13
N VAL A 213 19.24 -7.95 -5.01
CA VAL A 213 19.70 -9.30 -5.34
C VAL A 213 18.68 -10.01 -6.22
N ARG A 214 19.15 -11.02 -6.95
CA ARG A 214 18.30 -11.99 -7.67
C ARG A 214 17.46 -12.78 -6.66
N HIS A 215 16.14 -12.62 -6.66
CA HIS A 215 15.23 -13.29 -5.72
C HIS A 215 14.01 -13.93 -6.42
N HIS A 216 13.13 -14.61 -5.68
CA HIS A 216 12.02 -15.41 -6.21
C HIS A 216 11.14 -14.68 -7.24
N TYR A 217 10.76 -13.42 -7.00
CA TYR A 217 9.85 -12.69 -7.89
C TYR A 217 10.55 -11.71 -8.87
N GLY A 218 11.88 -11.66 -8.86
CA GLY A 218 12.69 -10.68 -9.58
C GLY A 218 13.73 -10.04 -8.67
N PRO A 219 14.30 -8.88 -9.06
CA PRO A 219 15.18 -8.09 -8.21
C PRO A 219 14.47 -7.70 -6.91
N TYR A 220 15.11 -7.98 -5.78
CA TYR A 220 14.56 -7.68 -4.46
C TYR A 220 15.63 -7.08 -3.55
N ALA A 221 15.26 -6.09 -2.74
CA ALA A 221 16.16 -5.43 -1.80
C ALA A 221 15.58 -5.50 -0.39
N GLU A 222 16.09 -6.41 0.44
CA GLU A 222 15.61 -6.63 1.81
C GLU A 222 15.58 -5.33 2.62
N ASN A 223 16.60 -4.49 2.47
CA ASN A 223 16.72 -3.25 3.21
C ASN A 223 15.68 -2.16 2.83
N LEU A 224 14.86 -2.37 1.80
CA LEU A 224 13.71 -1.49 1.52
C LEU A 224 12.68 -1.51 2.67
N HIS A 225 12.58 -2.61 3.42
CA HIS A 225 11.67 -2.71 4.58
C HIS A 225 11.91 -1.61 5.62
N HIS A 226 13.14 -1.13 5.79
CA HIS A 226 13.46 -0.08 6.75
C HIS A 226 12.84 1.24 6.31
N VAL A 227 12.84 1.52 5.01
CA VAL A 227 12.20 2.69 4.42
C VAL A 227 10.70 2.60 4.61
N LEU A 228 10.10 1.45 4.24
CA LEU A 228 8.66 1.23 4.34
C LEU A 228 8.17 1.30 5.80
N ARG A 229 8.90 0.72 6.77
CA ARG A 229 8.61 0.87 8.20
C ARG A 229 8.73 2.30 8.68
N ALA A 230 9.73 3.03 8.23
CA ALA A 230 9.97 4.41 8.65
C ALA A 230 8.89 5.37 8.14
N VAL A 231 8.29 5.09 6.99
CA VAL A 231 7.27 5.95 6.37
C VAL A 231 5.83 5.42 6.50
N GLU A 232 5.66 4.27 7.16
CA GLU A 232 4.36 3.68 7.46
C GLU A 232 3.54 4.62 8.35
N GLY A 233 2.31 4.88 7.93
CA GLY A 233 1.49 5.92 8.52
C GLY A 233 2.05 7.33 8.29
N TYR A 234 2.88 7.60 7.31
CA TYR A 234 3.21 8.99 6.98
C TYR A 234 3.05 9.21 5.49
N LEU A 235 3.65 8.32 4.70
CA LEU A 235 3.57 8.36 3.25
C LEU A 235 2.77 7.18 2.69
N ILE A 236 2.90 6.01 3.32
CA ILE A 236 2.20 4.78 2.94
C ILE A 236 1.47 4.17 4.12
N ALA A 237 0.53 3.27 3.85
CA ALA A 237 -0.15 2.45 4.85
C ALA A 237 -0.30 1.00 4.35
N GLY A 238 -0.36 0.06 5.29
CA GLY A 238 -0.56 -1.37 5.01
C GLY A 238 0.72 -2.20 5.04
N TYR A 239 1.88 -1.58 5.28
CA TYR A 239 3.13 -2.33 5.42
C TYR A 239 3.24 -3.00 6.81
N ALA A 240 2.78 -2.35 7.89
CA ALA A 240 2.91 -2.87 9.26
C ALA A 240 2.26 -4.25 9.47
N ASP A 241 1.12 -4.47 8.82
CA ASP A 241 0.34 -5.69 8.98
C ASP A 241 0.90 -6.82 8.10
N GLY A 242 1.43 -7.89 8.70
CA GLY A 242 1.77 -9.12 7.99
C GLY A 242 3.16 -9.21 7.36
N GLY A 243 4.18 -8.51 7.87
CA GLY A 243 5.60 -8.76 7.53
C GLY A 243 5.98 -8.44 6.07
N ASP A 244 6.77 -9.26 5.39
CA ASP A 244 7.20 -9.02 3.99
C ASP A 244 6.44 -9.91 2.97
N ARG A 245 5.15 -10.15 3.20
CA ARG A 245 4.30 -10.87 2.25
C ARG A 245 4.23 -10.14 0.91
N ALA A 246 4.68 -10.76 -0.18
CA ALA A 246 4.86 -10.13 -1.48
C ALA A 246 3.58 -9.46 -2.04
N ASN A 247 2.43 -10.11 -1.90
CA ASN A 247 1.15 -9.65 -2.44
C ASN A 247 0.37 -8.72 -1.50
N LYS A 248 1.00 -8.20 -0.44
CA LYS A 248 0.28 -7.30 0.48
C LYS A 248 -0.06 -5.99 -0.21
N PRO A 249 -1.29 -5.47 -0.08
CA PRO A 249 -1.64 -4.18 -0.64
C PRO A 249 -0.99 -3.06 0.18
N LEU A 250 -0.45 -2.07 -0.51
CA LEU A 250 0.00 -0.80 0.04
C LEU A 250 -0.93 0.31 -0.43
N ARG A 251 -1.13 1.31 0.41
CA ARG A 251 -1.94 2.49 0.10
C ARG A 251 -1.13 3.74 0.32
N LEU A 252 -1.30 4.74 -0.54
CA LEU A 252 -0.77 6.06 -0.26
C LEU A 252 -1.61 6.70 0.84
N VAL A 253 -0.94 7.24 1.85
CA VAL A 253 -1.61 8.09 2.83
C VAL A 253 -2.03 9.36 2.09
N PRO A 254 -3.27 9.83 2.22
CA PRO A 254 -3.65 11.06 1.53
C PRO A 254 -2.69 12.19 1.97
N GLY A 255 -2.48 13.23 1.14
CA GLY A 255 -1.50 14.29 1.46
C GLY A 255 -0.05 13.94 1.09
N ALA A 256 0.31 12.66 1.05
CA ALA A 256 1.66 12.24 0.70
C ALA A 256 2.00 12.63 -0.76
N ILE A 257 1.03 12.54 -1.67
CA ILE A 257 1.20 12.89 -3.08
C ILE A 257 1.57 14.36 -3.23
N GLU A 258 0.83 15.24 -2.57
CA GLU A 258 1.06 16.68 -2.62
C GLU A 258 2.42 17.03 -2.00
N GLU A 259 2.75 16.48 -0.83
CA GLU A 259 4.04 16.69 -0.16
C GLU A 259 5.22 16.21 -1.03
N ALA A 260 5.08 15.03 -1.64
CA ALA A 260 6.09 14.49 -2.54
C ALA A 260 6.25 15.32 -3.82
N THR A 261 5.15 15.92 -4.31
CA THR A 261 5.16 16.82 -5.48
C THR A 261 5.93 18.09 -5.16
N ASP A 262 5.54 18.80 -4.10
CA ASP A 262 6.19 20.04 -3.67
C ASP A 262 7.67 19.83 -3.32
N PHE A 263 8.03 18.63 -2.88
CA PHE A 263 9.41 18.25 -2.65
C PHE A 263 10.17 18.04 -3.96
N LEU A 264 9.65 17.27 -4.91
CA LEU A 264 10.33 16.98 -6.18
C LEU A 264 10.45 18.20 -7.10
N ASP A 265 9.55 19.19 -6.98
CA ASP A 265 9.64 20.44 -7.73
C ASP A 265 10.91 21.24 -7.42
N ARG A 266 11.50 21.01 -6.24
CA ARG A 266 12.79 21.58 -5.82
C ARG A 266 13.98 20.68 -6.16
N HIS A 267 13.75 19.50 -6.75
CA HIS A 267 14.78 18.49 -7.05
C HIS A 267 14.65 18.00 -8.50
N PRO A 268 15.04 18.83 -9.50
CA PRO A 268 14.78 18.57 -10.90
C PRO A 268 15.43 17.28 -11.43
N GLU A 269 16.59 16.89 -10.90
CA GLU A 269 17.24 15.63 -11.28
C GLU A 269 16.40 14.40 -10.88
N SER A 270 15.97 14.34 -9.61
CA SER A 270 15.12 13.24 -9.12
C SER A 270 13.77 13.22 -9.84
N ARG A 271 13.22 14.40 -10.19
CA ARG A 271 12.03 14.50 -11.03
C ARG A 271 12.28 13.91 -12.42
N ALA A 272 13.40 14.24 -13.08
CA ALA A 272 13.76 13.68 -14.39
C ALA A 272 13.94 12.15 -14.35
N ARG A 273 14.56 11.62 -13.29
CA ARG A 273 14.68 10.17 -13.07
C ARG A 273 13.31 9.51 -12.90
N LEU A 274 12.41 10.13 -12.13
CA LEU A 274 11.03 9.67 -11.98
C LEU A 274 10.27 9.64 -13.31
N GLU A 275 10.40 10.69 -14.13
CA GLU A 275 9.81 10.72 -15.48
C GLU A 275 10.39 9.61 -16.38
N ARG A 276 11.69 9.33 -16.27
CA ARG A 276 12.34 8.22 -17.00
C ARG A 276 11.75 6.86 -16.60
N VAL A 277 11.53 6.62 -15.31
CA VAL A 277 10.87 5.39 -14.82
C VAL A 277 9.41 5.34 -15.29
N SER A 278 8.69 6.45 -15.22
CA SER A 278 7.28 6.50 -15.62
C SER A 278 7.11 6.18 -17.11
N ARG A 279 7.95 6.76 -17.96
CA ARG A 279 7.98 6.44 -19.39
C ARG A 279 8.40 5.00 -19.65
N LEU A 280 9.27 4.41 -18.82
CA LEU A 280 9.64 3.00 -19.00
C LEU A 280 8.44 2.08 -18.80
N ILE A 281 7.68 2.29 -17.72
CA ILE A 281 6.62 1.38 -17.29
C ILE A 281 5.30 1.57 -18.04
N GLU A 282 5.15 2.64 -18.85
CA GLU A 282 3.93 2.84 -19.65
C GLU A 282 3.74 1.65 -20.61
N GLY A 283 2.56 1.01 -20.57
CA GLY A 283 2.24 -0.24 -21.28
C GLY A 283 2.69 -1.54 -20.58
N PHE A 284 3.38 -1.44 -19.43
CA PHE A 284 3.85 -2.55 -18.60
C PHE A 284 3.36 -2.43 -17.15
N GLU A 285 2.25 -1.72 -16.91
CA GLU A 285 1.74 -1.40 -15.59
C GLU A 285 1.11 -2.61 -14.88
N SER A 286 0.80 -3.69 -15.58
CA SER A 286 0.31 -4.91 -14.91
C SER A 286 1.38 -5.50 -13.98
N SER A 287 0.96 -6.23 -12.94
CA SER A 287 1.90 -6.90 -12.02
C SER A 287 2.88 -7.82 -12.77
N ASP A 288 2.42 -8.42 -13.87
CA ASP A 288 3.22 -9.30 -14.71
C ASP A 288 4.10 -8.54 -15.69
N GLY A 289 3.59 -7.46 -16.31
CA GLY A 289 4.38 -6.57 -17.15
C GLY A 289 5.56 -5.96 -16.38
N LEU A 290 5.30 -5.40 -15.21
CA LEU A 290 6.35 -4.80 -14.37
C LEU A 290 7.33 -5.86 -13.83
N GLY A 291 6.80 -7.06 -13.54
CA GLY A 291 7.60 -8.21 -13.15
C GLY A 291 8.54 -8.71 -14.25
N LEU A 292 8.04 -8.77 -15.48
CA LEU A 292 8.80 -9.13 -16.67
C LEU A 292 9.89 -8.10 -16.93
N LEU A 293 9.53 -6.81 -17.00
CA LEU A 293 10.43 -5.72 -17.31
C LEU A 293 11.61 -5.65 -16.34
N SER A 294 11.33 -5.76 -15.03
CA SER A 294 12.38 -5.76 -14.00
C SER A 294 13.29 -6.98 -14.07
N THR A 295 12.76 -8.15 -14.46
CA THR A 295 13.54 -9.38 -14.60
C THR A 295 14.44 -9.34 -15.82
N VAL A 296 13.91 -8.94 -16.97
CA VAL A 296 14.68 -8.79 -18.22
C VAL A 296 15.79 -7.77 -18.03
N HIS A 297 15.48 -6.60 -17.48
CA HIS A 297 16.49 -5.58 -17.19
C HIS A 297 17.60 -6.10 -16.27
N TRP A 298 17.27 -6.86 -15.23
CA TRP A 298 18.26 -7.48 -14.35
C TRP A 298 19.18 -8.47 -15.08
N VAL A 299 18.59 -9.38 -15.85
CA VAL A 299 19.33 -10.40 -16.60
C VAL A 299 20.30 -9.74 -17.59
N MET A 300 19.89 -8.65 -18.25
CA MET A 300 20.73 -7.95 -19.21
C MET A 300 21.83 -7.11 -18.54
N THR A 301 21.52 -6.41 -17.45
CA THR A 301 22.46 -5.45 -16.83
C THR A 301 23.34 -6.05 -15.73
N GLN A 302 22.86 -7.04 -14.99
CA GLN A 302 23.59 -7.66 -13.86
C GLN A 302 24.14 -9.04 -14.21
N GLU A 303 23.46 -9.79 -15.07
CA GLU A 303 23.91 -11.14 -15.46
C GLU A 303 24.61 -11.18 -16.84
N GLY A 304 24.60 -10.07 -17.59
CA GLY A 304 25.35 -9.91 -18.84
C GLY A 304 24.77 -10.65 -20.03
N ALA A 305 23.44 -10.82 -20.09
CA ALA A 305 22.77 -11.34 -21.29
C ALA A 305 22.54 -10.23 -22.32
N HIS A 306 23.12 -10.39 -23.51
CA HIS A 306 23.07 -9.38 -24.57
C HIS A 306 22.24 -9.79 -25.79
N HIS A 307 21.92 -11.08 -25.93
CA HIS A 307 21.11 -11.61 -27.04
C HIS A 307 19.73 -12.06 -26.54
N PRO A 308 18.64 -11.86 -27.31
CA PRO A 308 17.29 -12.29 -26.92
C PRO A 308 17.20 -13.75 -26.44
N ASP A 309 17.84 -14.68 -27.17
CA ASP A 309 17.86 -16.10 -26.78
C ASP A 309 18.53 -16.36 -25.42
N ASP A 310 19.56 -15.60 -25.07
CA ASP A 310 20.23 -15.70 -23.77
C ASP A 310 19.34 -15.14 -22.64
N VAL A 311 18.63 -14.05 -22.93
CA VAL A 311 17.62 -13.52 -22.00
C VAL A 311 16.53 -14.56 -21.74
N VAL A 312 15.97 -15.17 -22.79
CA VAL A 312 14.94 -16.21 -22.68
C VAL A 312 15.45 -17.39 -21.85
N ALA A 313 16.63 -17.91 -22.17
CA ALA A 313 17.24 -19.02 -21.45
C ALA A 313 17.42 -18.70 -19.95
N ARG A 314 17.92 -17.52 -19.60
CA ARG A 314 18.17 -17.12 -18.21
C ARG A 314 16.90 -16.80 -17.43
N VAL A 315 15.90 -16.18 -18.05
CA VAL A 315 14.60 -15.93 -17.43
C VAL A 315 13.88 -17.25 -17.16
N HIS A 316 13.90 -18.19 -18.12
CA HIS A 316 13.34 -19.53 -17.92
C HIS A 316 14.11 -20.35 -16.87
N ALA A 317 15.43 -20.15 -16.74
CA ALA A 317 16.25 -20.73 -15.69
C ALA A 317 16.10 -20.01 -14.33
N TRP A 318 15.29 -18.96 -14.23
CA TRP A 318 15.09 -18.22 -12.99
C TRP A 318 14.36 -19.04 -11.94
N ASN A 319 13.18 -19.54 -12.28
CA ASN A 319 12.40 -20.51 -11.53
C ASN A 319 11.22 -21.03 -12.38
N PRO A 320 10.58 -22.15 -11.97
CA PRO A 320 9.45 -22.71 -12.72
C PRO A 320 8.30 -21.71 -12.97
N PRO A 321 7.87 -20.87 -12.00
CA PRO A 321 6.85 -19.86 -12.26
C PRO A 321 7.20 -18.88 -13.39
N LYS A 322 8.42 -18.33 -13.41
CA LYS A 322 8.85 -17.40 -14.48
C LYS A 322 8.96 -18.09 -15.83
N ARG A 323 9.27 -19.39 -15.85
CA ARG A 323 9.28 -20.18 -17.08
C ARG A 323 7.90 -20.28 -17.73
N CYS A 324 6.88 -20.58 -16.93
CA CYS A 324 5.52 -20.76 -17.44
C CYS A 324 4.79 -19.43 -17.67
N ARG A 325 5.20 -18.34 -17.01
CA ARG A 325 4.44 -17.08 -16.96
C ARG A 325 4.79 -16.09 -18.08
N PHE A 326 5.94 -16.23 -18.72
CA PHE A 326 6.42 -15.28 -19.73
C PHE A 326 6.82 -16.00 -21.00
N SER A 327 6.20 -15.63 -22.13
CA SER A 327 6.56 -16.17 -23.44
C SER A 327 7.81 -15.48 -24.00
N PRO A 328 8.53 -16.11 -24.95
CA PRO A 328 9.65 -15.46 -25.65
C PRO A 328 9.25 -14.13 -26.31
N GLU A 329 8.07 -14.05 -26.91
CA GLU A 329 7.57 -12.83 -27.57
C GLU A 329 7.36 -11.68 -26.57
N GLN A 330 6.86 -11.99 -25.37
CA GLN A 330 6.73 -11.00 -24.30
C GLN A 330 8.11 -10.52 -23.82
N MET A 331 9.10 -11.42 -23.70
CA MET A 331 10.47 -11.05 -23.33
C MET A 331 11.11 -10.15 -24.39
N GLU A 332 10.92 -10.45 -25.68
CA GLU A 332 11.37 -9.58 -26.77
C GLU A 332 10.72 -8.20 -26.72
N ALA A 333 9.42 -8.12 -26.42
CA ALA A 333 8.73 -6.85 -26.23
C ALA A 333 9.34 -6.04 -25.07
N ALA A 334 9.67 -6.69 -23.95
CA ALA A 334 10.36 -6.04 -22.84
C ALA A 334 11.79 -5.58 -23.21
N ILE A 335 12.54 -6.37 -23.99
CA ILE A 335 13.86 -5.96 -24.50
C ILE A 335 13.74 -4.71 -25.39
N ARG A 336 12.82 -4.71 -26.36
CA ARG A 336 12.57 -3.55 -27.23
C ARG A 336 12.22 -2.31 -26.41
N ARG A 337 11.33 -2.45 -25.43
CA ARG A 337 10.95 -1.35 -24.53
C ARG A 337 12.16 -0.77 -23.79
N LEU A 338 13.03 -1.62 -23.25
CA LEU A 338 14.24 -1.20 -22.56
C LEU A 338 15.24 -0.49 -23.51
N GLN A 339 15.34 -0.92 -24.76
CA GLN A 339 16.19 -0.27 -25.78
C GLN A 339 15.63 1.08 -26.21
N GLU A 340 14.33 1.15 -26.54
CA GLU A 340 13.63 2.39 -26.94
C GLU A 340 13.73 3.47 -25.88
N GLN A 341 13.60 3.09 -24.61
CA GLN A 341 13.69 4.01 -23.47
C GLN A 341 15.14 4.21 -22.98
N GLN A 342 16.13 3.67 -23.70
CA GLN A 342 17.57 3.81 -23.42
C GLN A 342 17.97 3.35 -22.00
N TRP A 343 17.42 2.23 -21.53
CA TRP A 343 17.80 1.58 -20.27
C TRP A 343 18.91 0.54 -20.44
N ILE A 344 19.05 0.02 -21.66
CA ILE A 344 20.11 -0.89 -22.09
C ILE A 344 20.66 -0.43 -23.43
N GLU A 345 21.90 -0.80 -23.73
CA GLU A 345 22.49 -0.52 -25.05
C GLU A 345 21.73 -1.30 -26.13
N ALA A 346 21.49 -0.66 -27.28
CA ALA A 346 20.95 -1.36 -28.44
C ALA A 346 22.00 -2.37 -28.91
N GLY A 347 21.65 -3.65 -28.87
CA GLY A 347 22.53 -4.71 -29.37
C GLY A 347 22.91 -4.43 -30.82
N CYS A 348 24.22 -4.42 -31.10
CA CYS A 348 24.78 -4.28 -32.43
C CYS A 348 24.19 -5.36 -33.35
N GLN A 349 23.49 -4.97 -34.41
CA GLN A 349 23.12 -5.91 -35.47
C GLN A 349 24.40 -6.49 -36.11
N PRO A 350 24.38 -7.76 -36.59
CA PRO A 350 25.55 -8.36 -37.20
C PRO A 350 26.01 -7.51 -38.39
N HIS A 351 27.25 -7.05 -38.33
CA HIS A 351 27.98 -6.46 -39.45
C HIS A 351 27.88 -7.38 -40.67
N VAL A 352 27.01 -7.01 -41.63
CA VAL A 352 27.20 -7.42 -43.02
C VAL A 352 28.27 -6.49 -43.58
N GLY A 353 29.36 -7.09 -44.09
CA GLY A 353 30.52 -6.38 -44.64
C GLY A 353 30.19 -5.42 -45.79
N PRO A 354 31.16 -4.59 -46.20
CA PRO A 354 30.90 -3.34 -46.88
C PRO A 354 30.48 -3.55 -48.32
N HIS A 355 29.27 -3.12 -48.67
CA HIS A 355 28.93 -2.80 -50.05
C HIS A 355 29.20 -1.31 -50.30
N VAL A 356 30.21 -1.07 -51.15
CA VAL A 356 30.59 0.22 -51.71
C VAL A 356 29.42 0.77 -52.55
N GLY A 357 29.01 2.00 -52.27
CA GLY A 357 28.06 2.75 -53.09
C GLY A 357 28.06 4.23 -52.71
N ASN A 358 28.70 5.05 -53.53
CA ASN A 358 28.83 6.51 -53.40
C ASN A 358 27.47 7.24 -53.39
N GLY A 359 27.34 8.30 -52.60
CA GLY A 359 26.24 9.27 -52.70
C GLY A 359 26.23 10.32 -51.60
N GLU A 360 26.81 11.49 -51.91
CA GLU A 360 26.66 12.85 -51.36
C GLU A 360 25.91 13.09 -50.02
N GLU A 361 26.63 13.70 -49.06
CA GLU A 361 26.08 14.35 -47.86
C GLU A 361 25.64 15.80 -48.14
N ALA A 362 24.48 16.18 -47.60
CA ALA A 362 24.18 17.53 -47.12
C ALA A 362 23.18 17.45 -45.94
N PRO A 363 23.22 18.38 -44.96
CA PRO A 363 22.74 18.13 -43.60
C PRO A 363 21.26 18.50 -43.42
N GLY A 364 20.50 17.62 -42.76
CA GLY A 364 19.11 17.84 -42.35
C GLY A 364 18.95 17.63 -40.84
N GLU A 365 18.27 18.58 -40.21
CA GLU A 365 17.99 18.73 -38.79
C GLU A 365 17.65 17.46 -38.00
N ALA A 366 18.17 17.40 -36.77
CA ALA A 366 17.84 16.40 -35.76
C ALA A 366 16.35 16.51 -35.34
N ALA A 367 15.52 15.60 -35.85
CA ALA A 367 14.17 15.38 -35.34
C ALA A 367 14.22 14.48 -34.10
N SER A 368 13.64 14.96 -33.01
CA SER A 368 13.42 14.20 -31.77
C SER A 368 12.37 13.09 -31.98
N PRO A 369 12.59 11.83 -31.56
CA PRO A 369 11.51 10.85 -31.57
C PRO A 369 10.80 10.89 -30.21
N THR A 370 9.79 11.75 -30.12
CA THR A 370 8.71 11.60 -29.13
C THR A 370 7.55 10.94 -29.86
N THR A 371 7.56 9.62 -29.95
CA THR A 371 6.41 8.86 -30.46
C THR A 371 5.69 8.24 -29.27
N ALA A 372 4.59 8.87 -28.86
CA ALA A 372 3.61 8.23 -28.01
C ALA A 372 3.04 7.01 -28.76
N LEU A 373 2.82 5.90 -28.05
CA LEU A 373 2.16 4.71 -28.61
C LEU A 373 0.78 5.10 -29.16
N THR A 374 0.49 4.64 -30.37
CA THR A 374 -0.82 4.82 -30.99
C THR A 374 -1.91 4.10 -30.18
N PRO A 375 -3.18 4.53 -30.26
CA PRO A 375 -4.30 3.84 -29.60
C PRO A 375 -4.40 2.36 -29.94
N ASP A 376 -4.03 1.97 -31.17
CA ASP A 376 -4.02 0.58 -31.63
C ASP A 376 -2.87 -0.23 -31.00
N GLU A 377 -1.69 0.37 -30.80
CA GLU A 377 -0.57 -0.25 -30.07
C GLU A 377 -0.86 -0.38 -28.57
N LYS A 378 -1.57 0.59 -27.99
CA LYS A 378 -2.05 0.53 -26.59
C LYS A 378 -3.12 -0.56 -26.41
N SER A 379 -4.00 -0.73 -27.39
CA SER A 379 -4.99 -1.82 -27.41
C SER A 379 -4.33 -3.19 -27.58
N LEU A 380 -3.34 -3.32 -28.47
CA LEU A 380 -2.59 -4.57 -28.66
C LEU A 380 -1.82 -4.97 -27.40
N ALA A 381 -1.15 -4.02 -26.75
CA ALA A 381 -0.40 -4.28 -25.51
C ALA A 381 -1.32 -4.75 -24.35
N GLN A 382 -2.57 -4.26 -24.31
CA GLN A 382 -3.58 -4.69 -23.34
C GLN A 382 -4.18 -6.07 -23.68
N ASP A 383 -4.36 -6.40 -24.97
CA ASP A 383 -4.83 -7.73 -25.40
C ASP A 383 -3.76 -8.82 -25.27
N TRP A 384 -2.47 -8.49 -25.38
CA TRP A 384 -1.34 -9.42 -25.23
C TRP A 384 -1.10 -9.93 -23.80
N LEU A 385 -1.78 -9.32 -22.82
CA LEU A 385 -1.73 -9.65 -21.40
C LEU A 385 -2.94 -10.46 -20.93
N ARG A 386 -3.88 -10.79 -21.82
CA ARG A 386 -4.92 -11.79 -21.54
C ARG A 386 -4.30 -13.19 -21.65
N PRO A 387 -4.59 -14.13 -20.73
CA PRO A 387 -4.29 -15.53 -20.97
C PRO A 387 -4.96 -15.91 -22.30
N GLY A 388 -4.19 -16.46 -23.25
CA GLY A 388 -4.76 -16.89 -24.53
C GLY A 388 -5.89 -17.89 -24.27
N GLU A 389 -7.08 -17.61 -24.82
CA GLU A 389 -8.28 -18.46 -24.66
C GLU A 389 -8.12 -19.86 -25.30
N ASP A 390 -7.00 -20.15 -25.96
CA ASP A 390 -6.72 -21.43 -26.63
C ASP A 390 -5.74 -22.37 -25.90
N GLU A 391 -5.27 -22.04 -24.69
CA GLU A 391 -4.36 -22.90 -23.91
C GLU A 391 -4.97 -23.54 -22.65
N ALA A 392 -6.29 -23.80 -22.66
CA ALA A 392 -6.94 -24.61 -21.63
C ALA A 392 -6.41 -26.07 -21.56
N GLY A 393 -5.69 -26.53 -22.59
CA GLY A 393 -5.12 -27.88 -22.67
C GLY A 393 -3.75 -28.06 -21.99
N THR A 394 -2.90 -27.04 -21.98
CA THR A 394 -1.49 -27.12 -21.49
C THR A 394 -1.36 -26.86 -19.99
N HIS A 395 -2.36 -26.20 -19.37
CA HIS A 395 -2.39 -25.92 -17.93
C HIS A 395 -2.62 -27.18 -17.06
N LEU A 396 -3.23 -28.23 -17.62
CA LEU A 396 -3.53 -29.48 -16.91
C LEU A 396 -2.27 -30.36 -16.72
N ASP A 397 -1.32 -30.31 -17.66
CA ASP A 397 -0.09 -31.11 -17.62
C ASP A 397 0.94 -30.58 -16.61
N CYS A 398 0.94 -29.27 -16.30
CA CYS A 398 1.85 -28.71 -15.29
C CYS A 398 1.47 -29.12 -13.85
N LEU A 399 0.18 -29.31 -13.57
CA LEU A 399 -0.32 -29.78 -12.26
C LEU A 399 0.00 -31.25 -11.98
N ALA A 400 0.31 -32.04 -13.01
CA ALA A 400 0.74 -33.43 -12.85
C ALA A 400 2.09 -33.57 -12.15
N SER A 401 2.87 -32.48 -12.05
CA SER A 401 4.22 -32.48 -11.47
C SER A 401 4.34 -31.82 -10.08
N TYR A 402 3.22 -31.36 -9.50
CA TYR A 402 3.23 -30.70 -8.20
C TYR A 402 3.45 -31.69 -7.04
N GLN A 403 4.57 -31.54 -6.33
CA GLN A 403 4.93 -32.32 -5.14
C GLN A 403 4.83 -31.44 -3.88
N PRO A 404 3.81 -31.63 -3.03
CA PRO A 404 3.64 -30.83 -1.82
C PRO A 404 4.76 -31.08 -0.79
N GLN A 405 5.41 -29.99 -0.35
CA GLN A 405 6.53 -30.06 0.61
C GLN A 405 6.10 -30.02 2.08
N THR A 406 4.83 -29.73 2.35
CA THR A 406 4.26 -29.70 3.71
C THR A 406 3.35 -30.90 3.94
N GLU A 407 3.23 -31.32 5.21
CA GLU A 407 2.37 -32.43 5.61
C GLU A 407 0.88 -32.15 5.29
N LEU A 408 0.43 -30.92 5.54
CA LEU A 408 -0.91 -30.47 5.15
C LEU A 408 -1.13 -30.53 3.64
N GLY A 409 -0.13 -30.13 2.84
CA GLY A 409 -0.19 -30.19 1.39
C GLY A 409 -0.31 -31.61 0.85
N ARG A 410 0.42 -32.58 1.44
CA ARG A 410 0.31 -34.01 1.08
C ARG A 410 -1.08 -34.54 1.37
N LYS A 411 -1.61 -34.27 2.57
CA LYS A 411 -2.95 -34.71 2.98
C LYS A 411 -4.06 -34.14 2.10
N LEU A 412 -3.94 -32.88 1.68
CA LEU A 412 -4.88 -32.25 0.75
C LEU A 412 -4.81 -32.86 -0.65
N MET A 413 -3.62 -33.25 -1.13
CA MET A 413 -3.47 -33.95 -2.41
C MET A 413 -4.05 -35.37 -2.36
N GLU A 414 -3.87 -36.10 -1.27
CA GLU A 414 -4.48 -37.42 -1.06
C GLU A 414 -6.02 -37.34 -1.07
N LEU A 415 -6.60 -36.37 -0.35
CA LEU A 415 -8.04 -36.14 -0.33
C LEU A 415 -8.59 -35.76 -1.71
N ARG A 416 -7.85 -34.92 -2.45
CA ARG A 416 -8.19 -34.55 -3.83
C ARG A 416 -8.20 -35.76 -4.76
N GLN A 417 -7.18 -36.62 -4.69
CA GLN A 417 -7.09 -37.84 -5.51
C GLN A 417 -8.20 -38.83 -5.16
N ALA A 418 -8.51 -39.02 -3.88
CA ALA A 418 -9.59 -39.89 -3.43
C ALA A 418 -10.97 -39.39 -3.93
N TYR A 419 -11.20 -38.08 -3.89
CA TYR A 419 -12.43 -37.47 -4.41
C TYR A 419 -12.60 -37.70 -5.92
N ILE A 420 -11.54 -37.49 -6.70
CA ILE A 420 -11.56 -37.76 -8.15
C ILE A 420 -11.77 -39.25 -8.44
N ALA A 421 -11.10 -40.14 -7.70
CA ALA A 421 -11.22 -41.59 -7.88
C ALA A 421 -12.64 -42.12 -7.58
N GLN A 422 -13.41 -41.41 -6.75
CA GLN A 422 -14.82 -41.70 -6.47
C GLN A 422 -15.78 -41.09 -7.50
N GLY A 423 -15.26 -40.53 -8.60
CA GLY A 423 -16.05 -39.88 -9.65
C GLY A 423 -16.37 -38.41 -9.36
N GLY A 424 -15.75 -37.82 -8.34
CA GLY A 424 -15.92 -36.41 -8.01
C GLY A 424 -15.27 -35.51 -9.06
N GLN A 425 -16.04 -34.58 -9.61
CA GLN A 425 -15.54 -33.58 -10.53
C GLN A 425 -15.05 -32.36 -9.74
N LEU A 426 -13.82 -31.92 -10.01
CA LEU A 426 -13.30 -30.68 -9.44
C LEU A 426 -13.89 -29.50 -10.20
N LEU A 427 -14.30 -28.49 -9.43
CA LEU A 427 -14.78 -27.24 -9.98
C LEU A 427 -13.64 -26.52 -10.71
N SER A 428 -13.96 -25.94 -11.87
CA SER A 428 -13.10 -24.97 -12.55
C SER A 428 -12.89 -23.73 -11.69
N ALA A 429 -11.92 -22.88 -12.04
CA ALA A 429 -11.69 -21.63 -11.30
C ALA A 429 -12.96 -20.75 -11.28
N ASP A 430 -13.68 -20.69 -12.40
CA ASP A 430 -14.92 -19.92 -12.53
C ASP A 430 -16.05 -20.54 -11.71
N GLU A 431 -16.14 -21.86 -11.67
CA GLU A 431 -17.13 -22.58 -10.84
C GLU A 431 -16.84 -22.45 -9.35
N VAL A 432 -15.56 -22.42 -8.94
CA VAL A 432 -15.15 -22.13 -7.56
C VAL A 432 -15.54 -20.70 -7.18
N CYS A 433 -15.25 -19.73 -8.05
CA CYS A 433 -15.65 -18.34 -7.84
C CYS A 433 -17.17 -18.19 -7.75
N ALA A 434 -17.93 -18.85 -8.64
CA ALA A 434 -19.38 -18.85 -8.62
C ALA A 434 -19.96 -19.47 -7.34
N GLU A 435 -19.40 -20.59 -6.87
CA GLU A 435 -19.81 -21.25 -5.63
C GLU A 435 -19.50 -20.39 -4.39
N ILE A 436 -18.34 -19.72 -4.37
CA ILE A 436 -17.97 -18.77 -3.31
C ILE A 436 -18.93 -17.57 -3.31
N CYS A 437 -19.24 -17.00 -4.47
CA CYS A 437 -20.22 -15.91 -4.63
C CYS A 437 -21.62 -16.33 -4.18
N ALA A 438 -22.07 -17.54 -4.54
CA ALA A 438 -23.36 -18.09 -4.13
C ALA A 438 -23.44 -18.24 -2.60
N ARG A 439 -22.38 -18.75 -1.95
CA ARG A 439 -22.31 -18.89 -0.49
C ARG A 439 -22.22 -17.56 0.26
N ARG A 440 -21.78 -16.50 -0.42
CA ARG A 440 -21.75 -15.12 0.09
C ARG A 440 -23.05 -14.34 -0.18
N GLY A 441 -24.10 -14.99 -0.67
CA GLY A 441 -25.40 -14.37 -0.90
C GLY A 441 -25.50 -13.61 -2.23
N GLY A 442 -24.69 -13.97 -3.24
CA GLY A 442 -24.80 -13.42 -4.59
C GLY A 442 -24.20 -12.02 -4.77
N VAL A 443 -23.42 -11.53 -3.81
CA VAL A 443 -22.68 -10.28 -3.95
C VAL A 443 -21.40 -10.57 -4.74
N GLY A 444 -21.37 -10.15 -6.01
CA GLY A 444 -20.12 -10.08 -6.77
C GLY A 444 -19.21 -9.00 -6.17
N ASP A 445 -17.91 -9.27 -6.11
CA ASP A 445 -16.91 -8.28 -5.72
C ASP A 445 -16.91 -7.17 -6.78
N ALA A 446 -17.59 -6.05 -6.46
CA ALA A 446 -17.66 -4.82 -7.23
C ALA A 446 -16.57 -3.84 -6.81
#